data_AF-A0A969IGC2-F1
#
_entry.id   AF-A0A969IGC2-F1
#
_cell.length_a   1.000
_cell.length_b   1.000
_cell.length_c   1.000
_cell.angle_alpha   90.00
_cell.angle_beta   90.00
_cell.angle_gamma   90.00
#
_symmetry.space_group_name_H-M   'P 1'
#
loop_
_entity.id
_entity.type
_entity.pdbx_description
1 polymer ?
#
loop_
_entity_poly.entity_id
_entity_poly.type
_entity_poly.pdbx_seq_one_letter_code
_entity_poly.pdbx_strand_id
1 'polypeptide(L)' 'VRLKNRCQISGRPKGYVRYFGISRIALRDMALDGKIPGLRKASW' A
#
# COMPACT_ATOMS: atom_id res chain seq x y z
N VAL A 1 -17.00 -11.42 14.25
CA VAL A 1 -16.78 -11.37 12.78
C VAL A 1 -15.29 -11.50 12.48
N ARG A 2 -14.88 -12.43 11.58
CA ARG A 2 -13.45 -12.78 11.29
C ARG A 2 -12.89 -12.09 10.02
N LEU A 3 -13.30 -10.87 9.71
CA LEU A 3 -12.81 -10.15 8.52
C LEU A 3 -11.43 -9.56 8.78
N LYS A 4 -10.49 -9.80 7.86
CA LYS A 4 -9.12 -9.25 7.91
C LYS A 4 -8.83 -8.53 6.60
N ASN A 5 -8.37 -7.29 6.69
CA ASN A 5 -7.91 -6.55 5.53
C ASN A 5 -6.60 -7.16 5.01
N ARG A 6 -6.59 -7.47 3.72
CA ARG A 6 -5.44 -8.04 3.01
C ARG A 6 -5.09 -7.14 1.85
N CYS A 7 -3.81 -7.14 1.48
CA CYS A 7 -3.37 -6.46 0.26
C CYS A 7 -4.13 -6.99 -0.95
N GLN A 8 -4.71 -6.10 -1.76
CA GLN A 8 -5.42 -6.49 -2.98
C GLN A 8 -4.51 -7.08 -4.06
N ILE A 9 -3.22 -6.69 -4.10
CA ILE A 9 -2.26 -7.16 -5.11
C ILE A 9 -1.60 -8.48 -4.69
N SER A 10 -1.14 -8.57 -3.44
CA SER A 10 -0.31 -9.68 -2.97
C SER A 10 -0.94 -10.55 -1.89
N GLY A 11 -2.15 -10.23 -1.41
CA GLY A 11 -2.82 -10.98 -0.34
C GLY A 11 -2.17 -10.89 1.06
N ARG A 12 -1.10 -10.09 1.21
CA ARG A 12 -0.33 -9.96 2.45
C ARG A 12 -1.24 -9.54 3.62
N PRO A 13 -1.24 -10.27 4.74
CA PRO A 13 -2.16 -10.03 5.85
C PRO A 13 -1.72 -8.93 6.83
N LYS A 14 -0.49 -8.41 6.69
CA LYS A 14 0.10 -7.42 7.60
C LYS A 14 0.64 -6.22 6.82
N GLY A 15 0.66 -5.07 7.49
CA GLY A 15 1.13 -3.80 6.90
C GLY A 15 0.18 -3.28 5.80
N TYR A 16 -1.12 -3.44 6.01
CA TYR A 16 -2.18 -2.97 5.12
C TYR A 16 -2.40 -1.47 5.31
N VAL A 17 -2.33 -0.70 4.23
CA VAL A 17 -2.58 0.74 4.21
C VAL A 17 -3.99 0.97 3.70
N ARG A 18 -4.88 1.39 4.61
CA ARG A 18 -6.33 1.39 4.37
C ARG A 18 -6.78 2.35 3.27
N TYR A 19 -6.12 3.51 3.14
CA TYR A 19 -6.42 4.48 2.08
C TYR A 19 -6.17 3.92 0.67
N PHE A 20 -5.11 3.12 0.51
CA PHE A 20 -4.71 2.58 -0.79
C PHE A 20 -5.13 1.12 -1.03
N GLY A 21 -5.66 0.40 -0.03
CA GLY A 21 -6.12 -0.98 -0.19
C GLY A 21 -5.01 -2.04 -0.33
N ILE A 22 -3.76 -1.69 -0.04
CA ILE A 22 -2.58 -2.49 -0.37
C ILE A 22 -1.59 -2.60 0.77
N SER A 23 -0.63 -3.50 0.66
CA SER A 23 0.47 -3.61 1.63
C SER A 23 1.51 -2.50 1.45
N ARG A 24 2.26 -2.21 2.51
CA ARG A 24 3.41 -1.28 2.51
C ARG A 24 4.48 -1.56 1.45
N ILE A 25 4.62 -2.81 0.98
CA ILE A 25 5.61 -3.17 -0.05
C ILE A 25 5.09 -2.70 -1.41
N ALA A 26 3.91 -3.19 -1.80
CA ALA A 26 3.26 -2.77 -3.03
C ALA A 26 3.03 -1.26 -3.12
N LEU A 27 2.72 -0.61 -1.99
CA LEU A 27 2.62 0.85 -1.92
C LEU A 27 3.94 1.52 -2.30
N ARG A 28 5.07 1.01 -1.79
CA ARG A 28 6.38 1.57 -2.06
C ARG A 28 6.82 1.33 -3.49
N ASP A 29 6.59 0.12 -4.02
CA ASP A 29 6.95 -0.20 -5.41
C ASP A 29 6.16 0.68 -6.38
N MET A 30 4.84 0.83 -6.16
CA MET A 30 4.01 1.71 -6.99
C MET A 30 4.32 3.20 -6.80
N ALA A 31 4.74 3.63 -5.61
CA ALA A 31 5.21 4.99 -5.37
C ALA A 31 6.51 5.28 -6.13
N LEU A 32 7.43 4.31 -6.18
CA LEU A 32 8.68 4.42 -6.92
C LEU A 32 8.45 4.39 -8.44
N ASP A 33 7.51 3.56 -8.90
CA ASP A 33 7.07 3.51 -10.30
C ASP A 33 6.27 4.75 -10.74
N GLY A 34 5.91 5.65 -9.80
CA GLY A 34 5.09 6.84 -10.10
C GLY A 34 3.63 6.54 -10.44
N LYS A 35 3.13 5.34 -10.13
CA LYS A 35 1.74 4.91 -10.40
C LYS A 35 0.73 5.54 -9.44
N ILE A 36 1.18 6.11 -8.32
CA ILE A 36 0.32 6.75 -7.32
C ILE A 36 0.41 8.27 -7.48
N PRO A 37 -0.65 8.93 -7.94
CA PRO A 37 -0.63 10.38 -8.14
C PRO A 37 -0.46 11.10 -6.80
N GLY A 38 0.41 12.11 -6.77
CA GLY A 38 0.62 12.97 -5.60
C GLY A 38 1.46 12.36 -4.47
N LEU A 39 1.92 11.11 -4.59
CA LEU A 39 2.79 10.49 -3.59
C LEU A 39 4.26 10.76 -3.91
N ARG A 40 4.93 11.50 -3.04
CA ARG A 40 6.38 11.78 -3.12
C ARG A 40 7.06 11.39 -1.81
N LYS A 41 8.37 11.11 -1.87
CA LYS A 41 9.17 10.97 -0.65
C LYS A 41 9.16 12.30 0.08
N ALA A 42 8.82 12.26 1.36
CA ALA A 42 8.87 13.45 2.18
C ALA A 42 10.30 13.69 2.68
N SER A 43 10.73 14.95 2.63
CA SER A 43 12.01 15.43 3.12
C SER A 43 11.74 16.62 4.03
N TRP A 44 11.81 16.38 5.33
CA TRP A 44 11.84 17.38 6.38
C TRP A 44 13.01 17.04 7.30
#